data_AF-K1U8Q3-F1
#
_entry.id   AF-K1U8Q3-F1
#
_cell.length_a   1.000
_cell.length_b   1.000
_cell.length_c   1.000
_cell.angle_alpha   90.00
_cell.angle_beta   90.00
_cell.angle_gamma   90.00
#
_symmetry.space_group_name_H-M   'P 1'
#
loop_
_entity.id
_entity.type
_entity.pdbx_description
1 polymer ?
#
loop_
_entity_poly.entity_id
_entity_poly.type
_entity_poly.pdbx_seq_one_letter_code
_entity_poly.pdbx_strand_id
1 'polypeptide(L)' 'MKEEEYMRVGTTLYKVVNQPCANGGYEKKRVVWNNSTLRQDYGKNYLATVPKYDGF' A
#
# COMPACT_ATOMS: atom_id res chain seq x y z
N MET A 1 -7.61 -12.76 7.42
CA MET A 1 -8.15 -12.30 6.13
C MET A 1 -8.16 -10.78 6.13
N LYS A 2 -7.57 -10.19 5.07
CA LYS A 2 -7.44 -8.76 4.72
C LYS A 2 -6.90 -7.79 5.79
N GLU A 3 -5.59 -7.60 5.78
CA GLU A 3 -4.97 -6.30 6.10
C GLU A 3 -3.85 -6.00 5.08
N GLU A 4 -4.17 -6.09 3.78
CA GLU A 4 -3.39 -5.36 2.78
C GLU A 4 -3.98 -3.96 2.66
N GLU A 5 -3.56 -3.09 3.58
CA GLU A 5 -4.01 -1.70 3.61
C GLU A 5 -3.21 -0.90 2.57
N TYR A 6 -3.77 -0.82 1.35
CA TYR A 6 -3.36 0.19 0.38
C TYR A 6 -4.01 1.53 0.74
N MET A 7 -3.28 2.62 0.52
CA MET A 7 -3.80 3.98 0.69
C MET A 7 -3.21 4.91 -0.35
N ARG A 8 -3.96 5.93 -0.77
CA ARG A 8 -3.46 6.99 -1.64
C ARG A 8 -3.37 8.28 -0.85
N VAL A 9 -2.24 8.97 -0.95
CA VAL A 9 -2.07 10.33 -0.41
C VAL A 9 -1.65 11.22 -1.56
N GLY A 10 -2.48 12.22 -1.88
CA GLY A 10 -2.33 13.02 -3.09
C GLY A 10 -2.40 12.14 -4.35
N THR A 11 -1.27 12.00 -5.05
CA THR A 11 -1.12 11.16 -6.25
C THR A 11 -0.34 9.87 -6.00
N THR A 12 0.20 9.68 -4.80
CA THR A 12 1.09 8.55 -4.47
C THR A 12 0.32 7.41 -3.82
N LEU A 13 0.54 6.19 -4.32
CA LEU A 13 0.03 4.96 -3.73
C LEU A 13 1.03 4.45 -2.69
N TYR A 14 0.51 4.08 -1.52
CA TYR A 14 1.26 3.43 -0.45
C TYR A 14 0.67 2.05 -0.16
N LYS A 15 1.54 1.12 0.23
CA LYS A 15 1.17 -0.14 0.87
C LYS A 15 1.71 -0.15 2.29
N VAL A 16 0.88 -0.55 3.24
CA VAL A 16 1.38 -0.86 4.57
C VAL A 16 2.00 -2.25 4.56
N VAL A 17 3.28 -2.34 4.96
CA VAL A 17 4.05 -3.59 4.94
C VAL A 17 4.70 -3.83 6.29
N ASN A 18 4.85 -5.09 6.65
CA ASN A 18 5.66 -5.52 7.78
C ASN A 18 7.09 -5.74 7.28
N GLN A 19 7.99 -4.79 7.54
CA GLN A 19 9.39 -4.92 7.17
C GLN A 19 10.11 -5.81 8.18
N PRO A 20 10.81 -6.88 7.76
CA PRO A 20 11.65 -7.63 8.66
C PRO A 20 12.84 -6.77 9.15
N CYS A 21 13.11 -6.85 10.43
CA CYS A 21 14.23 -6.17 11.09
C CYS A 21 15.36 -7.17 11.38
N ALA A 22 16.60 -6.68 11.49
CA ALA A 22 17.78 -7.53 11.74
C ALA A 22 17.72 -8.31 13.07
N ASN A 23 16.90 -7.85 14.02
CA ASN A 23 16.65 -8.52 15.31
C ASN A 23 15.62 -9.66 15.23
N GLY A 24 15.14 -10.02 14.03
CA GLY A 24 14.11 -11.04 13.81
C GLY A 24 12.67 -10.57 14.04
N GLY A 25 12.46 -9.28 14.37
CA GLY A 25 11.14 -8.66 14.46
C GLY A 25 10.60 -8.13 13.13
N TYR A 26 9.42 -7.52 13.18
CA TYR A 26 8.85 -6.78 12.06
C TYR A 26 8.43 -5.36 12.49
N GLU A 27 8.62 -4.40 11.59
CA GLU A 27 8.14 -3.03 11.73
C GLU A 27 7.07 -2.72 10.68
N LYS A 28 5.90 -2.24 11.13
CA LYS A 28 4.81 -1.81 10.23
C LYS A 28 5.19 -0.45 9.64
N LYS A 29 5.48 -0.41 8.34
CA LYS A 29 5.87 0.82 7.62
C LYS A 29 5.01 1.06 6.38
N ARG A 30 4.90 2.32 5.97
CA ARG A 30 4.28 2.71 4.70
C ARG A 30 5.38 2.79 3.63
N VAL A 31 5.22 2.03 2.56
CA VAL A 31 6.12 2.09 1.40
C VAL A 31 5.37 2.60 0.18
N VAL A 32 6.03 3.41 -0.63
CA VAL A 32 5.51 3.77 -1.94
C VAL A 32 5.34 2.49 -2.75
N TRP A 33 4.18 2.34 -3.37
CA TRP A 33 3.83 1.16 -4.16
C TRP A 33 3.57 1.53 -5.60
N ASN A 34 3.78 0.57 -6.48
CA ASN A 34 3.60 0.75 -7.91
C ASN A 34 2.13 0.49 -8.32
N ASN A 35 1.53 1.47 -9.00
CA ASN A 35 0.19 1.35 -9.56
C ASN A 35 0.08 0.27 -10.65
N SER A 36 1.13 0.01 -11.43
CA SER A 36 1.08 -1.03 -12.47
C SER A 36 1.03 -2.43 -11.86
N THR A 37 1.83 -2.69 -10.82
CA THR A 37 1.80 -3.95 -10.06
C THR A 37 0.43 -4.17 -9.41
N LEU A 38 -0.13 -3.14 -8.75
CA LEU A 38 -1.48 -3.23 -8.17
C LEU A 38 -2.55 -3.63 -9.20
N ARG A 39 -2.45 -3.09 -10.43
CA ARG A 39 -3.39 -3.44 -11.51
C ARG A 39 -3.20 -4.84 -12.04
N GLN A 40 -1.97 -5.37 -12.04
CA GLN A 40 -1.71 -6.75 -12.44
C GLN A 40 -2.27 -7.73 -11.42
N ASP A 41 -2.11 -7.42 -10.13
CA ASP A 41 -2.53 -8.30 -9.04
C ASP A 41 -4.06 -8.31 -8.84
N TYR A 42 -4.72 -7.15 -8.92
CA TYR A 42 -6.14 -7.00 -8.56
C TYR A 42 -7.03 -6.46 -9.70
N GLY A 43 -6.47 -6.21 -10.87
CA GLY A 43 -7.17 -5.67 -12.02
C GLY A 43 -7.27 -4.14 -12.05
N LYS A 44 -7.71 -3.62 -13.21
CA LYS A 44 -7.71 -2.17 -13.52
C LYS A 44 -8.54 -1.31 -12.57
N ASN A 45 -9.61 -1.87 -11.99
CA ASN A 45 -10.60 -1.13 -11.19
C ASN A 45 -10.25 -1.08 -9.70
N TYR A 46 -9.29 -1.87 -9.22
CA TYR A 46 -8.98 -1.95 -7.80
C TYR A 46 -8.46 -0.62 -7.23
N LEU A 47 -7.74 0.18 -8.03
CA LEU A 47 -7.27 1.49 -7.59
C LEU A 47 -8.41 2.44 -7.14
N ALA A 48 -9.61 2.27 -7.68
CA ALA A 48 -10.78 3.06 -7.31
C ALA A 48 -11.31 2.71 -5.91
N THR A 49 -11.05 1.50 -5.41
CA THR A 49 -11.46 1.06 -4.07
C THR A 49 -10.47 1.48 -2.98
N VAL A 50 -9.25 1.89 -3.36
CA VAL A 50 -8.22 2.34 -2.43
C VAL A 50 -8.56 3.72 -1.86
N PRO A 51 -8.65 3.87 -0.52
CA PRO A 51 -8.91 5.15 0.14
C PRO A 51 -7.94 6.25 -0.31
N LYS A 52 -8.46 7.46 -0.56
CA LYS A 52 -7.68 8.63 -0.97
C LYS A 52 -7.75 9.71 0.11
N TYR A 53 -6.59 10.21 0.50
CA TYR A 53 -6.39 11.31 1.42
C TYR A 53 -5.69 12.45 0.70
N ASP A 54 -6.00 13.70 1.05
CA ASP A 54 -5.46 14.86 0.34
C ASP A 54 -4.01 15.21 0.75
N GLY A 55 -3.57 14.75 1.92
CA GLY A 55 -2.27 15.12 2.51
C GLY A 55 -2.48 15.99 3.74
N PHE A 56 -1.46 16.06 4.60
CA PHE A 56 -1.43 16.95 5.77
C PHE A 56 -1.37 18.41 5.33
#